data_AF-A0A1Y6LT36-F1
#
_entry.id   AF-A0A1Y6LT36-F1
#
_cell.length_a   1.000
_cell.length_b   1.000
_cell.length_c   1.000
_cell.angle_alpha   90.00
_cell.angle_beta   90.00
_cell.angle_gamma   90.00
#
_symmetry.space_group_name_H-M   'P 1'
#
loop_
_entity.id
_entity.type
_entity.pdbx_description
1 polymer ?
#
loop_
_entity_poly.entity_id
_entity_poly.type
_entity_poly.pdbx_seq_one_letter_code
_entity_poly.pdbx_strand_id
1 'polypeptide(L)'
;MEDQESYSLDERKRLHGCERRLLCDSWTVHGWVISAEYKCLGHTPESSASCGKFCRRNSATGISRSITRLFAQLLRSFAPDVPDAPSPDFLDRRHGATNEKIWRSAVLQSIVSLFQESFLPEILGFNLNFERISFEMLKAMIELRELKLDPTYFMLHVCIDNAASGHTAVALDAVCSYLAGIREQHGYDAEQQAWRKIQAGYALSDGRWHEKPPLDVKAFEHLQQSVAAIFESKAKAGSSAHLMCKGSIKGQRITDWLDLNHIGSSAWWARLVQSLGESRAWIVPGESERSRFVKELSWGGRMFGAFTEAECHEVRRWVAILPLRSSRPGTVRSVPIPDVDVATHHVAPYMRIDHALHTLETHRGRILATPADPSATEWIYDIDVSGLEHCQFLGAIWFSHFCLLEKFIALPSRCGDPLGALVLRVLRAQDGIGLNDHHTDQRYTATPTGPDEGLIFNLGHQILHFHGLQPAASLSDQISGQPCADLAETMFSVAAAPVQCRGMLLGMASAFISLHSAIAASSILDAHSRSKLYRVVDLEETELLSCLLMLADDQRHEFAKGFEFIRIQLSTLFKVEAGHESH
;
A
#
# COMPACT_ATOMS: atom_id res chain seq x y z
N MET A 1 -16.56 50.73 8.89
CA MET A 1 -15.17 51.21 8.85
C MET A 1 -14.41 50.23 9.70
N GLU A 2 -14.05 49.10 9.08
CA GLU A 2 -12.67 48.84 8.59
C GLU A 2 -11.82 48.45 9.81
N ASP A 3 -11.36 47.20 9.95
CA ASP A 3 -10.54 46.47 8.98
C ASP A 3 -10.87 44.96 8.90
N GLN A 4 -11.12 44.49 7.68
CA GLN A 4 -10.91 43.13 7.21
C GLN A 4 -9.81 43.19 6.14
N GLU A 5 -8.59 42.76 6.46
CA GLU A 5 -7.51 42.44 5.51
C GLU A 5 -6.61 41.40 6.17
N SER A 6 -6.01 40.41 5.53
CA SER A 6 -6.20 39.76 4.25
C SER A 6 -5.41 38.44 4.37
N TYR A 7 -6.08 37.28 4.34
CA TYR A 7 -5.36 36.00 4.24
C TYR A 7 -4.86 35.85 2.80
N SER A 8 -3.56 35.68 2.67
CA SER A 8 -2.79 35.86 1.43
C SER A 8 -3.19 34.88 0.31
N LEU A 9 -3.00 35.32 -0.93
CA LEU A 9 -3.17 34.56 -2.17
C LEU A 9 -2.41 33.21 -2.23
N ASP A 10 -1.52 32.92 -1.28
CA ASP A 10 -0.63 31.75 -1.28
C ASP A 10 -1.34 30.44 -0.87
N GLU A 11 -2.38 30.51 -0.04
CA GLU A 11 -3.20 29.33 0.30
C GLU A 11 -4.10 28.88 -0.86
N ARG A 12 -4.57 29.83 -1.70
CA ARG A 12 -5.35 29.49 -2.91
C ARG A 12 -4.50 28.81 -3.99
N LYS A 13 -3.20 29.09 -4.05
CA LYS A 13 -2.27 28.36 -4.95
C LYS A 13 -1.96 26.95 -4.47
N ARG A 14 -1.91 26.71 -3.15
CA ARG A 14 -1.78 25.36 -2.57
C ARG A 14 -3.04 24.52 -2.81
N LEU A 15 -4.22 25.13 -2.76
CA LEU A 15 -5.51 24.48 -3.03
C LEU A 15 -5.69 24.09 -4.50
N HIS A 16 -5.29 24.93 -5.47
CA HIS A 16 -5.33 24.57 -6.90
C HIS A 16 -4.32 23.48 -7.32
N GLY A 17 -3.35 23.16 -6.47
CA GLY A 17 -2.48 22.00 -6.65
C GLY A 17 -3.19 20.67 -6.30
N CYS A 18 -4.24 20.70 -5.49
CA CYS A 18 -4.98 19.54 -5.01
C CYS A 18 -5.93 18.97 -6.08
N GLU A 19 -6.55 19.85 -6.89
CA GLU A 19 -7.49 19.51 -7.97
C GLU A 19 -6.89 18.57 -9.05
N ARG A 20 -5.56 18.56 -9.23
CA ARG A 20 -4.86 17.78 -10.27
C ARG A 20 -4.31 16.43 -9.80
N ARG A 21 -4.32 16.14 -8.50
CA ARG A 21 -3.56 15.04 -7.89
C ARG A 21 -4.27 13.69 -7.84
N LEU A 22 -5.56 13.60 -8.17
CA LEU A 22 -6.36 12.40 -7.94
C LEU A 22 -6.59 11.52 -9.18
N LEU A 23 -5.88 11.74 -10.30
CA LEU A 23 -6.25 11.17 -11.60
C LEU A 23 -5.41 9.99 -12.13
N CYS A 24 -4.45 9.43 -11.38
CA CYS A 24 -3.64 8.33 -11.90
C CYS A 24 -3.06 7.42 -10.81
N ASP A 25 -2.91 6.13 -11.15
CA ASP A 25 -2.10 5.09 -10.49
C ASP A 25 -0.69 5.59 -10.06
N SER A 26 -0.22 6.72 -10.61
CA SER A 26 1.03 7.37 -10.24
C SER A 26 1.12 7.83 -8.78
N TRP A 27 0.02 8.08 -8.04
CA TRP A 27 0.15 8.46 -6.62
C TRP A 27 0.65 7.32 -5.74
N THR A 28 0.27 6.09 -6.09
CA THR A 28 0.77 4.90 -5.39
C THR A 28 2.21 4.65 -5.77
N VAL A 29 2.57 4.83 -7.04
CA VAL A 29 3.97 4.81 -7.50
C VAL A 29 4.79 5.90 -6.82
N HIS A 30 4.29 7.12 -6.68
CA HIS A 30 4.98 8.25 -6.06
C HIS A 30 5.20 8.03 -4.56
N GLY A 31 4.17 7.58 -3.84
CA GLY A 31 4.30 7.16 -2.44
C GLY A 31 5.24 5.97 -2.25
N TRP A 32 5.30 5.03 -3.20
CA TRP A 32 6.24 3.91 -3.20
C TRP A 32 7.65 4.30 -3.64
N VAL A 33 7.82 5.22 -4.59
CA VAL A 33 9.10 5.79 -5.04
C VAL A 33 9.69 6.58 -3.89
N ILE A 34 8.91 7.41 -3.19
CA ILE A 34 9.32 8.10 -1.97
C ILE A 34 9.66 7.08 -0.86
N SER A 35 8.81 6.09 -0.56
CA SER A 35 9.12 5.09 0.48
C SER A 35 10.32 4.19 0.13
N ALA A 36 10.52 3.85 -1.15
CA ALA A 36 11.67 3.08 -1.65
C ALA A 36 12.95 3.93 -1.75
N GLU A 37 12.83 5.22 -2.04
CA GLU A 37 13.90 6.22 -2.17
C GLU A 37 14.73 6.31 -0.88
N TYR A 38 14.05 6.50 0.24
CA TYR A 38 14.69 6.66 1.54
C TYR A 38 15.10 5.33 2.15
N LYS A 39 14.35 4.24 1.87
CA LYS A 39 14.79 2.87 2.17
C LYS A 39 16.06 2.48 1.39
N CYS A 40 16.45 3.21 0.35
CA CYS A 40 17.68 2.91 -0.37
C CYS A 40 18.88 3.79 0.01
N LEU A 41 18.68 4.96 0.62
CA LEU A 41 19.74 5.98 0.74
C LEU A 41 20.07 6.52 2.12
N GLY A 42 19.32 6.16 3.17
CA GLY A 42 19.86 6.10 4.52
C GLY A 42 20.53 7.38 5.02
N HIS A 43 19.90 8.56 4.99
CA HIS A 43 20.49 9.80 5.51
C HIS A 43 19.45 10.88 5.81
N THR A 44 19.65 11.58 6.92
CA THR A 44 18.89 12.78 7.33
C THR A 44 19.81 14.00 7.43
N PRO A 45 19.32 15.24 7.23
CA PRO A 45 20.06 16.45 7.56
C PRO A 45 20.03 16.63 9.08
N GLU A 46 21.23 16.73 9.67
CA GLU A 46 21.53 17.36 10.95
C GLU A 46 20.60 17.08 12.14
N SER A 47 20.65 15.87 12.71
CA SER A 47 20.24 15.65 14.11
C SER A 47 21.00 14.52 14.81
N SER A 48 22.34 14.53 14.75
CA SER A 48 23.23 14.16 15.87
C SER A 48 24.68 14.15 15.39
N ALA A 49 25.58 14.77 16.16
CA ALA A 49 27.02 14.83 15.85
C ALA A 49 27.72 13.45 15.80
N SER A 50 27.04 12.39 16.25
CA SER A 50 27.48 10.99 16.15
C SER A 50 27.05 10.33 14.84
N CYS A 51 25.80 10.51 14.39
CA CYS A 51 25.28 9.88 13.17
C CYS A 51 25.89 10.53 11.91
N GLY A 52 26.05 11.86 11.91
CA GLY A 52 26.61 12.62 10.78
C GLY A 52 28.09 12.38 10.45
N LYS A 53 28.88 11.73 11.34
CA LYS A 53 30.29 11.39 11.08
C LYS A 53 30.47 10.03 10.41
N PHE A 54 29.58 9.08 10.67
CA PHE A 54 29.60 7.74 10.06
C PHE A 54 29.12 7.80 8.60
N CYS A 55 28.04 8.54 8.40
CA CYS A 55 27.38 8.89 7.14
C CYS A 55 28.30 9.49 6.06
N ARG A 56 29.39 10.19 6.42
CA ARG A 56 30.31 10.89 5.49
C ARG A 56 31.44 10.03 4.90
N ARG A 57 31.75 8.85 5.47
CA ARG A 57 33.02 8.15 5.17
C ARG A 57 33.01 7.19 3.98
N ASN A 58 31.87 6.86 3.39
CA ASN A 58 31.80 5.92 2.25
C ASN A 58 30.83 6.45 1.17
N SER A 59 31.40 6.91 0.05
CA SER A 59 30.72 7.48 -1.12
C SER A 59 31.17 6.79 -2.40
N ALA A 60 30.23 6.28 -3.21
CA ALA A 60 30.35 6.24 -4.68
C ALA A 60 29.08 5.75 -5.39
N THR A 61 28.26 4.85 -4.80
CA THR A 61 27.25 4.13 -5.61
C THR A 61 25.81 4.11 -5.11
N GLY A 62 25.49 4.65 -3.91
CA GLY A 62 24.13 4.57 -3.33
C GLY A 62 23.70 3.16 -2.88
N ILE A 63 24.08 2.14 -3.64
CA ILE A 63 23.86 0.70 -3.42
C ILE A 63 24.37 0.23 -2.05
N SER A 64 25.48 0.80 -1.56
CA SER A 64 26.04 0.45 -0.25
C SER A 64 25.19 0.91 0.94
N ARG A 65 24.11 1.68 0.72
CA ARG A 65 23.23 2.25 1.74
C ARG A 65 21.80 1.69 1.70
N SER A 66 21.52 0.72 0.81
CA SER A 66 20.20 0.10 0.74
C SER A 66 19.84 -0.58 2.07
N ILE A 67 18.70 -0.21 2.67
CA ILE A 67 18.18 -0.78 3.92
C ILE A 67 18.01 -2.30 3.79
N THR A 68 17.59 -2.79 2.62
CA THR A 68 17.53 -4.24 2.36
C THR A 68 18.91 -4.90 2.45
N ARG A 69 19.95 -4.23 1.92
CA ARG A 69 21.32 -4.73 1.92
C ARG A 69 21.95 -4.67 3.31
N LEU A 70 21.65 -3.61 4.07
CA LEU A 70 22.04 -3.47 5.48
C LEU A 70 21.40 -4.55 6.34
N PHE A 71 20.11 -4.85 6.14
CA PHE A 71 19.44 -5.96 6.84
C PHE A 71 20.05 -7.32 6.47
N ALA A 72 20.31 -7.56 5.19
CA ALA A 72 20.95 -8.79 4.74
C ALA A 72 22.38 -8.95 5.31
N GLN A 73 23.14 -7.86 5.43
CA GLN A 73 24.46 -7.86 6.10
C GLN A 73 24.34 -8.18 7.58
N LEU A 74 23.38 -7.56 8.27
CA LEU A 74 23.08 -7.86 9.66
C LEU A 74 22.70 -9.34 9.84
N LEU A 75 21.79 -9.87 9.04
CA LEU A 75 21.41 -11.30 9.06
C LEU A 75 22.62 -12.23 8.87
N ARG A 76 23.45 -11.98 7.85
CA ARG A 76 24.65 -12.79 7.59
C ARG A 76 25.64 -12.81 8.76
N SER A 77 25.66 -11.77 9.59
CA SER A 77 26.59 -11.69 10.73
C SER A 77 26.28 -12.67 11.86
N PHE A 78 25.02 -13.12 12.00
CA PHE A 78 24.60 -14.03 13.08
C PHE A 78 23.80 -15.25 12.62
N ALA A 79 23.35 -15.28 11.37
CA ALA A 79 22.61 -16.38 10.75
C ALA A 79 23.10 -16.62 9.31
N PRO A 80 24.38 -17.05 9.12
CA PRO A 80 24.99 -17.18 7.80
C PRO A 80 24.35 -18.28 6.92
N ASP A 81 23.66 -19.24 7.53
CA ASP A 81 23.01 -20.35 6.82
C ASP A 81 21.65 -19.97 6.23
N VAL A 82 21.11 -18.79 6.58
CA VAL A 82 19.83 -18.30 6.05
C VAL A 82 20.06 -17.72 4.63
N PRO A 83 19.33 -18.20 3.60
CA PRO A 83 19.45 -17.67 2.24
C PRO A 83 19.06 -16.20 2.15
N ASP A 84 19.50 -15.52 1.10
CA ASP A 84 19.01 -14.18 0.79
C ASP A 84 17.49 -14.22 0.51
N ALA A 85 16.75 -13.19 0.94
CA ALA A 85 15.29 -13.13 0.82
C ALA A 85 14.70 -13.39 -0.59
N PRO A 86 15.34 -13.02 -1.71
CA PRO A 86 14.83 -13.34 -3.05
C PRO A 86 14.97 -14.82 -3.44
N SER A 87 15.78 -15.60 -2.71
CA SER A 87 15.99 -17.01 -3.00
C SER A 87 14.72 -17.81 -2.70
N PRO A 88 14.25 -18.68 -3.61
CA PRO A 88 13.16 -19.61 -3.31
C PRO A 88 13.46 -20.50 -2.09
N ASP A 89 14.75 -20.76 -1.82
CA ASP A 89 15.20 -21.55 -0.68
C ASP A 89 14.88 -20.87 0.67
N PHE A 90 14.73 -19.54 0.70
CA PHE A 90 14.36 -18.80 1.90
C PHE A 90 13.02 -19.25 2.50
N LEU A 91 12.12 -19.80 1.67
CA LEU A 91 10.82 -20.30 2.08
C LEU A 91 10.87 -21.67 2.78
N ASP A 92 12.01 -22.36 2.74
CA ASP A 92 12.14 -23.66 3.38
C ASP A 92 12.07 -23.54 4.91
N ARG A 93 11.22 -24.36 5.53
CA ARG A 93 11.00 -24.38 6.98
C ARG A 93 12.27 -24.71 7.77
N ARG A 94 13.28 -25.33 7.14
CA ARG A 94 14.59 -25.64 7.76
C ARG A 94 15.30 -24.39 8.28
N HIS A 95 15.01 -23.23 7.71
CA HIS A 95 15.60 -21.93 8.10
C HIS A 95 14.92 -21.30 9.32
N GLY A 96 13.93 -21.96 9.93
CA GLY A 96 13.29 -21.50 11.16
C GLY A 96 12.23 -20.40 10.97
N ALA A 97 11.95 -19.98 9.74
CA ALA A 97 10.89 -19.03 9.40
C ALA A 97 9.49 -19.67 9.49
N THR A 98 9.09 -20.19 10.66
CA THR A 98 7.83 -20.93 10.85
C THR A 98 6.73 -20.14 11.56
N ASN A 99 6.98 -18.87 11.90
CA ASN A 99 5.99 -18.05 12.60
C ASN A 99 4.88 -17.60 11.64
N GLU A 100 3.72 -18.26 11.75
CA GLU A 100 2.55 -18.00 10.91
C GLU A 100 2.08 -16.53 10.94
N LYS A 101 2.24 -15.84 12.08
CA LYS A 101 1.81 -14.42 12.20
C LYS A 101 2.60 -13.52 11.25
N ILE A 102 3.92 -13.76 11.12
CA ILE A 102 4.81 -13.00 10.24
C ILE A 102 4.41 -13.23 8.79
N TRP A 103 4.18 -14.49 8.40
CA TRP A 103 3.74 -14.84 7.05
C TRP A 103 2.38 -14.26 6.71
N ARG A 104 1.40 -14.34 7.63
CA ARG A 104 0.09 -13.71 7.43
C ARG A 104 0.22 -12.21 7.23
N SER A 105 1.06 -11.54 8.03
CA SER A 105 1.31 -10.10 7.88
C SER A 105 1.93 -9.77 6.52
N ALA A 106 2.94 -10.53 6.07
CA ALA A 106 3.58 -10.34 4.78
C ALA A 106 2.63 -10.59 3.60
N VAL A 107 1.80 -11.64 3.68
CA VAL A 107 0.77 -11.93 2.66
C VAL A 107 -0.30 -10.84 2.63
N LEU A 108 -0.77 -10.36 3.79
CA LEU A 108 -1.73 -9.26 3.86
C LEU A 108 -1.18 -7.99 3.23
N GLN A 109 0.07 -7.62 3.55
CA GLN A 109 0.74 -6.48 2.94
C GLN A 109 0.84 -6.62 1.42
N SER A 110 1.19 -7.81 0.94
CA SER A 110 1.26 -8.10 -0.50
C SER A 110 -0.11 -7.99 -1.18
N ILE A 111 -1.16 -8.57 -0.59
CA ILE A 111 -2.52 -8.52 -1.13
C ILE A 111 -2.99 -7.08 -1.22
N VAL A 112 -2.93 -6.32 -0.13
CA VAL A 112 -3.39 -4.93 -0.11
C VAL A 112 -2.63 -4.09 -1.14
N SER A 113 -1.32 -4.33 -1.32
CA SER A 113 -0.51 -3.65 -2.34
C SER A 113 -0.83 -4.01 -3.80
N LEU A 114 -1.50 -5.12 -4.07
CA LEU A 114 -1.92 -5.55 -5.41
C LEU A 114 -3.27 -4.96 -5.84
N PHE A 115 -4.06 -4.46 -4.88
CA PHE A 115 -5.42 -3.96 -5.09
C PHE A 115 -5.54 -2.50 -4.66
N GLN A 116 -4.61 -1.68 -5.16
CA GLN A 116 -4.42 -0.30 -4.73
C GLN A 116 -5.68 0.55 -4.96
N GLU A 117 -6.39 0.35 -6.06
CA GLU A 117 -7.62 1.12 -6.34
C GLU A 117 -8.76 0.77 -5.39
N SER A 118 -8.76 -0.45 -4.85
CA SER A 118 -9.80 -0.93 -3.94
C SER A 118 -9.52 -0.57 -2.49
N PHE A 119 -8.24 -0.44 -2.13
CA PHE A 119 -7.79 -0.26 -0.75
C PHE A 119 -6.94 1.01 -0.55
N LEU A 120 -6.99 2.00 -1.44
CA LEU A 120 -6.16 3.20 -1.32
C LEU A 120 -6.26 3.88 0.06
N PRO A 121 -7.46 4.13 0.64
CA PRO A 121 -7.57 4.70 1.98
C PRO A 121 -6.92 3.81 3.05
N GLU A 122 -7.15 2.49 2.98
CA GLU A 122 -6.56 1.51 3.88
C GLU A 122 -5.03 1.44 3.73
N ILE A 123 -4.49 1.57 2.51
CA ILE A 123 -3.04 1.64 2.23
C ILE A 123 -2.44 2.87 2.88
N LEU A 124 -3.08 4.04 2.75
CA LEU A 124 -2.61 5.28 3.36
C LEU A 124 -2.54 5.15 4.88
N GLY A 125 -3.59 4.58 5.50
CA GLY A 125 -3.61 4.29 6.92
C GLY A 125 -2.56 3.27 7.36
N PHE A 126 -2.41 2.19 6.59
CA PHE A 126 -1.41 1.15 6.83
C PHE A 126 -0.01 1.77 6.81
N ASN A 127 0.30 2.57 5.78
CA ASN A 127 1.57 3.25 5.58
C ASN A 127 1.87 4.24 6.71
N LEU A 128 0.87 5.03 7.15
CA LEU A 128 1.03 5.96 8.26
C LEU A 128 1.45 5.27 9.57
N ASN A 129 0.88 4.10 9.87
CA ASN A 129 1.34 3.33 11.03
C ASN A 129 2.69 2.66 10.76
N PHE A 130 2.88 2.12 9.56
CA PHE A 130 4.09 1.37 9.21
C PHE A 130 5.35 2.23 9.28
N GLU A 131 5.26 3.47 8.82
CA GLU A 131 6.34 4.45 8.82
C GLU A 131 6.50 5.14 10.19
N ARG A 132 5.73 4.76 11.22
CA ARG A 132 5.89 5.28 12.58
C ARG A 132 7.02 4.56 13.30
N ILE A 133 7.88 5.34 13.97
CA ILE A 133 8.88 4.78 14.89
C ILE A 133 8.18 3.95 15.98
N SER A 134 8.47 2.65 16.00
CA SER A 134 7.93 1.72 16.99
C SER A 134 8.87 1.57 18.18
N PHE A 135 8.29 1.25 19.34
CA PHE A 135 9.08 0.94 20.54
C PHE A 135 9.99 -0.28 20.33
N GLU A 136 9.55 -1.27 19.56
CA GLU A 136 10.34 -2.46 19.24
C GLU A 136 11.57 -2.13 18.39
N MET A 137 11.48 -1.17 17.45
CA MET A 137 12.66 -0.69 16.71
C MET A 137 13.69 -0.03 17.63
N LEU A 138 13.24 0.79 18.58
CA LEU A 138 14.13 1.45 19.56
C LEU A 138 14.82 0.42 20.46
N LYS A 139 14.08 -0.60 20.90
CA LYS A 139 14.64 -1.73 21.65
C LYS A 139 15.68 -2.49 20.82
N ALA A 140 15.33 -2.89 19.60
CA ALA A 140 16.23 -3.63 18.72
C ALA A 140 17.55 -2.88 18.48
N MET A 141 17.50 -1.56 18.28
CA MET A 141 18.70 -0.72 18.16
C MET A 141 19.62 -0.81 19.39
N ILE A 142 19.06 -0.82 20.61
CA ILE A 142 19.83 -0.90 21.85
C ILE A 142 20.33 -2.33 22.08
N GLU A 143 19.45 -3.32 21.98
CA GLU A 143 19.75 -4.74 22.24
C GLU A 143 20.82 -5.28 21.28
N LEU A 144 20.75 -4.93 19.98
CA LEU A 144 21.78 -5.33 19.02
C LEU A 144 23.16 -4.79 19.41
N ARG A 145 23.23 -3.54 19.89
CA ARG A 145 24.48 -2.95 20.36
C ARG A 145 25.03 -3.65 21.59
N GLU A 146 24.17 -4.02 22.54
CA GLU A 146 24.55 -4.81 23.73
C GLU A 146 25.09 -6.19 23.36
N LEU A 147 24.50 -6.81 22.33
CA LEU A 147 24.94 -8.09 21.75
C LEU A 147 26.16 -7.96 20.82
N LYS A 148 26.73 -6.77 20.65
CA LYS A 148 27.86 -6.47 19.74
C LYS A 148 27.55 -6.77 18.26
N LEU A 149 26.29 -6.69 17.87
CA LEU A 149 25.82 -6.73 16.48
C LEU A 149 25.68 -5.31 15.93
N ASP A 150 25.70 -5.17 14.61
CA ASP A 150 25.59 -3.87 13.93
C ASP A 150 24.12 -3.35 13.97
N PRO A 151 23.82 -2.26 14.69
CA PRO A 151 22.46 -1.73 14.79
C PRO A 151 22.09 -0.79 13.63
N THR A 152 22.95 -0.62 12.63
CA THR A 152 22.81 0.43 11.59
C THR A 152 21.46 0.41 10.89
N TYR A 153 20.91 -0.78 10.58
CA TYR A 153 19.57 -0.92 9.99
C TYR A 153 18.48 -0.21 10.83
N PHE A 154 18.41 -0.52 12.12
CA PHE A 154 17.38 0.04 13.01
C PHE A 154 17.65 1.51 13.35
N MET A 155 18.91 1.89 13.49
CA MET A 155 19.31 3.28 13.73
C MET A 155 18.87 4.21 12.58
N LEU A 156 19.04 3.76 11.33
CA LEU A 156 18.62 4.55 10.16
C LEU A 156 17.10 4.77 10.15
N HIS A 157 16.30 3.74 10.42
CA HIS A 157 14.84 3.86 10.52
C HIS A 157 14.42 4.87 11.59
N VAL A 158 15.05 4.86 12.77
CA VAL A 158 14.75 5.85 13.82
C VAL A 158 15.00 7.29 13.36
N CYS A 159 16.01 7.53 12.52
CA CYS A 159 16.30 8.86 11.98
C CYS A 159 15.34 9.23 10.83
N ILE A 160 15.17 8.33 9.86
CA ILE A 160 14.49 8.59 8.59
C ILE A 160 12.97 8.60 8.77
N ASP A 161 12.44 7.85 9.73
CA ASP A 161 11.00 7.71 9.97
C ASP A 161 10.46 8.74 10.98
N ASN A 162 11.20 9.83 11.23
CA ASN A 162 10.84 10.83 12.23
C ASN A 162 9.55 11.61 11.86
N ALA A 163 8.84 12.09 12.88
CA ALA A 163 7.55 12.77 12.70
C ALA A 163 7.63 14.24 12.27
N ALA A 164 8.82 14.85 12.24
CA ALA A 164 8.98 16.25 11.84
C ALA A 164 9.15 16.38 10.33
N SER A 165 10.02 15.56 9.78
CA SER A 165 10.48 15.66 8.38
C SER A 165 10.82 14.28 7.80
N GLY A 166 10.54 13.20 8.52
CA GLY A 166 10.75 11.84 8.06
C GLY A 166 9.52 11.23 7.42
N HIS A 167 9.56 9.91 7.16
CA HIS A 167 8.44 9.20 6.51
C HIS A 167 7.12 9.30 7.25
N THR A 168 7.13 9.36 8.58
CA THR A 168 5.89 9.60 9.34
C THR A 168 5.25 10.93 8.92
N ALA A 169 6.03 11.99 8.72
CA ALA A 169 5.52 13.29 8.31
C ALA A 169 4.95 13.24 6.88
N VAL A 170 5.65 12.59 5.96
CA VAL A 170 5.20 12.40 4.57
C VAL A 170 3.93 11.57 4.50
N ALA A 171 3.86 10.45 5.24
CA ALA A 171 2.68 9.61 5.29
C ALA A 171 1.47 10.35 5.90
N LEU A 172 1.71 11.22 6.89
CA LEU A 172 0.67 12.07 7.47
C LEU A 172 0.18 13.11 6.45
N ASP A 173 1.09 13.76 5.73
CA ASP A 173 0.74 14.74 4.68
C ASP A 173 -0.06 14.09 3.54
N ALA A 174 0.30 12.88 3.12
CA ALA A 174 -0.45 12.10 2.14
C ALA A 174 -1.89 11.82 2.60
N VAL A 175 -2.08 11.43 3.87
CA VAL A 175 -3.41 11.23 4.48
C VAL A 175 -4.21 12.54 4.49
N CYS A 176 -3.60 13.64 4.95
CA CYS A 176 -4.25 14.95 5.00
C CYS A 176 -4.66 15.44 3.60
N SER A 177 -3.75 15.35 2.63
CA SER A 177 -3.99 15.74 1.24
C SER A 177 -5.10 14.90 0.60
N TYR A 178 -5.09 13.59 0.81
CA TYR A 178 -6.14 12.70 0.32
C TYR A 178 -7.52 13.06 0.88
N LEU A 179 -7.62 13.25 2.20
CA LEU A 179 -8.89 13.63 2.85
C LEU A 179 -9.39 15.00 2.39
N ALA A 180 -8.48 15.97 2.22
CA ALA A 180 -8.82 17.29 1.69
C ALA A 180 -9.39 17.20 0.27
N GLY A 181 -8.76 16.41 -0.61
CA GLY A 181 -9.25 16.17 -1.97
C GLY A 181 -10.60 15.47 -2.01
N ILE A 182 -10.80 14.44 -1.18
CA ILE A 182 -12.12 13.77 -1.05
C ILE A 182 -13.19 14.74 -0.57
N ARG A 183 -12.88 15.58 0.41
CA ARG A 183 -13.82 16.58 0.92
C ARG A 183 -14.22 17.58 -0.15
N GLU A 184 -13.26 18.07 -0.92
CA GLU A 184 -13.48 19.04 -2.00
C GLU A 184 -14.36 18.46 -3.12
N GLN A 185 -14.07 17.24 -3.54
CA GLN A 185 -14.75 16.60 -4.67
C GLN A 185 -16.10 15.95 -4.30
N HIS A 186 -16.20 15.41 -3.09
CA HIS A 186 -17.30 14.52 -2.69
C HIS A 186 -17.95 14.89 -1.35
N GLY A 187 -17.50 15.95 -0.70
CA GLY A 187 -18.10 16.48 0.52
C GLY A 187 -17.69 15.75 1.81
N TYR A 188 -18.23 16.24 2.92
CA TYR A 188 -17.83 15.83 4.27
C TYR A 188 -18.16 14.37 4.61
N ASP A 189 -19.30 13.84 4.16
CA ASP A 189 -19.69 12.46 4.46
C ASP A 189 -18.74 11.44 3.79
N ALA A 190 -18.26 11.74 2.58
CA ALA A 190 -17.26 10.95 1.89
C ALA A 190 -15.90 11.00 2.61
N GLU A 191 -15.49 12.19 3.07
CA GLU A 191 -14.28 12.37 3.90
C GLU A 191 -14.34 11.48 5.17
N GLN A 192 -15.47 11.46 5.88
CA GLN A 192 -15.64 10.64 7.07
C GLN A 192 -15.59 9.13 6.78
N GLN A 193 -16.11 8.69 5.64
CA GLN A 193 -16.03 7.29 5.22
C GLN A 193 -14.59 6.90 4.87
N ALA A 194 -13.90 7.73 4.08
CA ALA A 194 -12.48 7.57 3.77
C ALA A 194 -11.64 7.51 5.06
N TRP A 195 -11.91 8.39 6.03
CA TRP A 195 -11.22 8.40 7.32
C TRP A 195 -11.38 7.09 8.10
N ARG A 196 -12.58 6.50 8.13
CA ARG A 196 -12.79 5.18 8.77
C ARG A 196 -11.97 4.08 8.11
N LYS A 197 -11.84 4.11 6.79
CA LYS A 197 -10.99 3.16 6.05
C LYS A 197 -9.51 3.37 6.33
N ILE A 198 -9.05 4.62 6.41
CA ILE A 198 -7.68 4.96 6.86
C ILE A 198 -7.43 4.42 8.27
N GLN A 199 -8.37 4.59 9.21
CA GLN A 199 -8.26 4.01 10.55
C GLN A 199 -8.20 2.47 10.53
N ALA A 200 -8.98 1.82 9.66
CA ALA A 200 -8.94 0.37 9.48
C ALA A 200 -7.57 -0.10 8.96
N GLY A 201 -7.01 0.61 7.98
CA GLY A 201 -5.65 0.37 7.48
C GLY A 201 -4.57 0.56 8.54
N TYR A 202 -4.68 1.62 9.34
CA TYR A 202 -3.78 1.87 10.47
C TYR A 202 -3.81 0.71 11.48
N ALA A 203 -5.01 0.27 11.85
CA ALA A 203 -5.20 -0.86 12.77
C ALA A 203 -4.72 -2.20 12.17
N LEU A 204 -4.84 -2.39 10.86
CA LEU A 204 -4.32 -3.56 10.15
C LEU A 204 -2.80 -3.65 10.28
N SER A 205 -2.10 -2.52 10.10
CA SER A 205 -0.64 -2.44 10.25
C SER A 205 -0.15 -2.67 11.68
N ASP A 206 -0.95 -2.31 12.69
CA ASP A 206 -0.62 -2.53 14.11
C ASP A 206 -0.58 -4.02 14.51
N GLY A 207 -0.99 -4.91 13.60
CA GLY A 207 -0.90 -6.35 13.80
C GLY A 207 -1.94 -6.92 14.77
N ARG A 208 -2.73 -6.10 15.48
CA ARG A 208 -3.69 -6.55 16.50
C ARG A 208 -4.96 -7.19 15.94
N TRP A 209 -5.05 -7.42 14.63
CA TRP A 209 -6.17 -8.12 13.97
C TRP A 209 -6.38 -9.57 14.44
N HIS A 210 -5.41 -10.15 15.14
CA HIS A 210 -5.54 -11.47 15.78
C HIS A 210 -5.84 -11.39 17.29
N GLU A 211 -5.81 -10.20 17.88
CA GLU A 211 -6.14 -9.97 19.29
C GLU A 211 -7.64 -9.74 19.42
N LYS A 212 -8.28 -10.39 20.41
CA LYS A 212 -9.66 -10.02 20.74
C LYS A 212 -9.64 -8.56 21.23
N PRO A 213 -10.60 -7.71 20.82
CA PRO A 213 -10.68 -6.36 21.34
C PRO A 213 -10.66 -6.41 22.87
N PRO A 214 -9.95 -5.49 23.54
CA PRO A 214 -9.91 -5.47 24.99
C PRO A 214 -11.35 -5.40 25.51
N LEU A 215 -11.67 -6.28 26.45
CA LEU A 215 -12.97 -6.30 27.12
C LEU A 215 -13.18 -4.92 27.75
N ASP A 216 -14.18 -4.17 27.26
CA ASP A 216 -14.66 -3.00 27.98
C ASP A 216 -15.25 -3.50 29.31
N VAL A 217 -14.51 -3.25 30.38
CA VAL A 217 -14.84 -3.71 31.73
C VAL A 217 -16.22 -3.21 32.15
N LYS A 218 -16.58 -1.96 31.79
CA LYS A 218 -17.88 -1.38 32.16
C LYS A 218 -19.01 -2.03 31.37
N ALA A 219 -18.81 -2.25 30.07
CA ALA A 219 -19.79 -2.95 29.24
C ALA A 219 -19.98 -4.41 29.69
N PHE A 220 -18.89 -5.08 30.09
CA PHE A 220 -18.93 -6.44 30.63
C PHE A 220 -19.70 -6.50 31.95
N GLU A 221 -19.43 -5.59 32.88
CA GLU A 221 -20.13 -5.48 34.16
C GLU A 221 -21.63 -5.20 33.96
N HIS A 222 -21.98 -4.25 33.09
CA HIS A 222 -23.37 -3.94 32.77
C HIS A 222 -24.10 -5.15 32.19
N LEU A 223 -23.43 -5.90 31.31
CA LEU A 223 -24.02 -7.10 30.71
C LEU A 223 -24.20 -8.23 31.72
N GLN A 224 -23.26 -8.41 32.66
CA GLN A 224 -23.42 -9.36 33.76
C GLN A 224 -24.59 -8.98 34.67
N GLN A 225 -24.76 -7.68 34.96
CA GLN A 225 -25.89 -7.17 35.75
C GLN A 225 -27.22 -7.37 35.01
N SER A 226 -27.24 -7.13 33.70
CA SER A 226 -28.41 -7.38 32.83
C SER A 226 -28.85 -8.84 32.89
N VAL A 227 -27.91 -9.79 32.73
CA VAL A 227 -28.21 -11.23 32.84
C VAL A 227 -28.64 -11.64 34.25
N ALA A 228 -28.06 -11.04 35.29
CA ALA A 228 -28.46 -11.29 36.68
C ALA A 228 -29.91 -10.85 36.93
N ALA A 229 -30.31 -9.69 36.42
CA ALA A 229 -31.68 -9.19 36.51
C ALA A 229 -32.68 -10.07 35.75
N ILE A 230 -32.28 -10.63 34.59
CA ILE A 230 -33.09 -11.62 33.87
C ILE A 230 -33.31 -12.85 34.75
N PHE A 231 -32.26 -13.40 35.37
CA PHE A 231 -32.41 -14.60 36.22
C PHE A 231 -33.27 -14.34 37.44
N GLU A 232 -33.13 -13.18 38.08
CA GLU A 232 -33.99 -12.75 39.17
C GLU A 232 -35.46 -12.70 38.76
N SER A 233 -35.76 -12.05 37.62
CA SER A 233 -37.11 -11.96 37.06
C SER A 233 -37.71 -13.34 36.78
N LYS A 234 -36.91 -14.27 36.26
CA LYS A 234 -37.34 -15.64 35.94
C LYS A 234 -37.43 -16.56 37.14
N ALA A 235 -36.85 -16.22 38.29
CA ALA A 235 -36.78 -17.08 39.47
C ALA A 235 -38.17 -17.48 39.99
N LYS A 236 -39.15 -16.56 39.95
CA LYS A 236 -40.54 -16.83 40.39
C LYS A 236 -41.20 -17.96 39.61
N ALA A 237 -41.02 -18.01 38.29
CA ALA A 237 -41.55 -19.08 37.45
C ALA A 237 -40.62 -20.31 37.44
N GLY A 238 -39.31 -20.09 37.55
CA GLY A 238 -38.30 -21.14 37.47
C GLY A 238 -38.20 -22.01 38.74
N SER A 239 -38.43 -21.46 39.93
CA SER A 239 -38.25 -22.16 41.21
C SER A 239 -39.19 -23.37 41.36
N SER A 240 -40.45 -23.22 40.96
CA SER A 240 -41.44 -24.30 40.95
C SER A 240 -41.20 -25.30 39.81
N ALA A 241 -40.83 -24.82 38.62
CA ALA A 241 -40.57 -25.65 37.46
C ALA A 241 -39.34 -26.58 37.62
N HIS A 242 -38.38 -26.20 38.49
CA HIS A 242 -37.14 -26.96 38.69
C HIS A 242 -37.14 -27.86 39.94
N LEU A 243 -38.26 -28.02 40.67
CA LEU A 243 -38.33 -28.84 41.89
C LEU A 243 -37.85 -30.29 41.70
N MET A 244 -38.09 -30.87 40.52
CA MET A 244 -37.67 -32.24 40.18
C MET A 244 -36.34 -32.28 39.39
N CYS A 245 -35.68 -31.14 39.20
CA CYS A 245 -34.44 -31.05 38.46
C CYS A 245 -33.26 -31.53 39.31
N LYS A 246 -32.57 -32.59 38.86
CA LYS A 246 -31.33 -33.10 39.48
C LYS A 246 -30.09 -32.30 39.09
N GLY A 247 -30.25 -31.24 38.30
CA GLY A 247 -29.14 -30.40 37.82
C GLY A 247 -28.56 -29.52 38.92
N SER A 248 -27.26 -29.31 38.86
CA SER A 248 -26.54 -28.38 39.74
C SER A 248 -25.61 -27.48 38.93
N ILE A 249 -25.33 -26.30 39.48
CA ILE A 249 -24.31 -25.36 38.98
C ILE A 249 -23.27 -25.26 40.09
N LYS A 250 -22.03 -25.67 39.79
CA LYS A 250 -20.90 -25.68 40.75
C LYS A 250 -21.22 -26.36 42.09
N GLY A 251 -21.99 -27.46 42.05
CA GLY A 251 -22.32 -28.25 43.25
C GLY A 251 -23.56 -27.79 44.03
N GLN A 252 -24.12 -26.61 43.73
CA GLN A 252 -25.38 -26.14 44.31
C GLN A 252 -26.55 -26.44 43.36
N ARG A 253 -27.68 -26.94 43.90
CA ARG A 253 -28.84 -27.33 43.09
C ARG A 253 -29.47 -26.12 42.44
N ILE A 254 -30.06 -26.31 41.26
CA ILE A 254 -30.74 -25.21 40.54
C ILE A 254 -31.89 -24.63 41.38
N THR A 255 -32.62 -25.47 42.14
CA THR A 255 -33.68 -25.02 43.06
C THR A 255 -33.15 -24.08 44.14
N ASP A 256 -31.95 -24.35 44.67
CA ASP A 256 -31.35 -23.54 45.72
C ASP A 256 -30.86 -22.20 45.14
N TRP A 257 -30.41 -22.19 43.87
CA TRP A 257 -30.05 -20.96 43.16
C TRP A 257 -31.24 -20.04 42.89
N LEU A 258 -32.43 -20.61 42.69
CA LEU A 258 -33.68 -19.90 42.38
C LEU A 258 -34.55 -19.63 43.63
N ASP A 259 -33.98 -19.69 44.84
CA ASP A 259 -34.71 -19.41 46.08
C ASP A 259 -35.24 -17.96 46.09
N LEU A 260 -36.54 -17.81 46.33
CA LEU A 260 -37.24 -16.53 46.34
C LEU A 260 -36.86 -15.64 47.52
N ASN A 261 -36.23 -16.20 48.57
CA ASN A 261 -35.67 -15.43 49.68
C ASN A 261 -34.55 -14.47 49.24
N HIS A 262 -33.99 -14.67 48.04
CA HIS A 262 -32.92 -13.84 47.49
C HIS A 262 -33.40 -12.81 46.45
N ILE A 263 -34.71 -12.67 46.23
CA ILE A 263 -35.27 -11.56 45.44
C ILE A 263 -34.89 -10.24 46.12
N GLY A 264 -34.38 -9.28 45.34
CA GLY A 264 -33.81 -8.01 45.78
C GLY A 264 -32.31 -8.07 46.11
N SER A 265 -31.67 -9.25 46.12
CA SER A 265 -30.25 -9.40 46.42
C SER A 265 -29.39 -9.42 45.16
N SER A 266 -28.94 -8.25 44.71
CA SER A 266 -28.04 -8.13 43.54
C SER A 266 -26.77 -9.00 43.68
N ALA A 267 -26.21 -9.10 44.89
CA ALA A 267 -25.03 -9.94 45.16
C ALA A 267 -25.28 -11.44 44.93
N TRP A 268 -26.49 -11.94 45.24
CA TRP A 268 -26.85 -13.34 45.02
C TRP A 268 -26.90 -13.67 43.53
N TRP A 269 -27.60 -12.85 42.75
CA TRP A 269 -27.78 -13.06 41.31
C TRP A 269 -26.48 -12.87 40.54
N ALA A 270 -25.63 -11.92 40.93
CA ALA A 270 -24.28 -11.80 40.40
C ALA A 270 -23.46 -13.08 40.64
N ARG A 271 -23.55 -13.67 41.84
CA ARG A 271 -22.86 -14.93 42.17
C ARG A 271 -23.39 -16.12 41.36
N LEU A 272 -24.69 -16.17 41.07
CA LEU A 272 -25.27 -17.18 40.16
C LEU A 272 -24.69 -17.04 38.75
N VAL A 273 -24.71 -15.83 38.18
CA VAL A 273 -24.16 -15.56 36.84
C VAL A 273 -22.68 -15.92 36.77
N GLN A 274 -21.89 -15.55 37.78
CA GLN A 274 -20.48 -15.94 37.89
C GLN A 274 -20.32 -17.47 37.95
N SER A 275 -21.05 -18.14 38.83
CA SER A 275 -20.97 -19.59 39.02
C SER A 275 -21.37 -20.37 37.76
N LEU A 276 -22.36 -19.86 37.02
CA LEU A 276 -22.80 -20.40 35.73
C LEU A 276 -21.72 -20.20 34.66
N GLY A 277 -21.15 -18.98 34.56
CA GLY A 277 -20.09 -18.67 33.60
C GLY A 277 -18.81 -19.49 33.82
N GLU A 278 -18.51 -19.87 35.06
CA GLU A 278 -17.39 -20.74 35.38
C GLU A 278 -17.66 -22.25 35.23
N SER A 279 -18.91 -22.64 34.96
CA SER A 279 -19.30 -24.05 34.89
C SER A 279 -19.15 -24.61 33.47
N ARG A 280 -18.08 -25.39 33.24
CA ARG A 280 -17.81 -26.08 31.96
C ARG A 280 -18.93 -27.01 31.49
N ALA A 281 -19.76 -27.51 32.40
CA ALA A 281 -20.89 -28.38 32.06
C ALA A 281 -22.05 -27.62 31.40
N TRP A 282 -22.11 -26.30 31.59
CA TRP A 282 -23.22 -25.44 31.16
C TRP A 282 -22.78 -24.42 30.10
N ILE A 283 -21.61 -23.80 30.28
CA ILE A 283 -21.10 -22.70 29.47
C ILE A 283 -19.75 -23.06 28.85
N VAL A 284 -19.63 -22.80 27.56
CA VAL A 284 -18.37 -22.76 26.80
C VAL A 284 -18.03 -21.27 26.57
N PRO A 285 -17.09 -20.69 27.33
CA PRO A 285 -16.76 -19.27 27.21
C PRO A 285 -16.41 -18.87 25.78
N GLY A 286 -16.99 -17.79 25.27
CA GLY A 286 -16.75 -17.33 23.90
C GLY A 286 -17.55 -18.04 22.81
N GLU A 287 -18.23 -19.15 23.11
CA GLU A 287 -18.99 -19.95 22.14
C GLU A 287 -20.45 -20.16 22.63
N SER A 288 -21.31 -19.16 22.38
CA SER A 288 -22.74 -19.21 22.75
C SER A 288 -23.43 -20.46 22.22
N GLU A 289 -23.24 -20.77 20.93
CA GLU A 289 -23.93 -21.86 20.25
C GLU A 289 -23.51 -23.26 20.74
N ARG A 290 -22.32 -23.39 21.34
CA ARG A 290 -21.87 -24.66 21.94
C ARG A 290 -22.23 -24.78 23.41
N SER A 291 -22.58 -23.67 24.05
CA SER A 291 -22.96 -23.66 25.46
C SER A 291 -24.29 -24.37 25.65
N ARG A 292 -24.28 -25.41 26.50
CA ARG A 292 -25.47 -26.21 26.80
C ARG A 292 -26.62 -25.35 27.29
N PHE A 293 -26.35 -24.36 28.15
CA PHE A 293 -27.38 -23.45 28.65
C PHE A 293 -28.11 -22.71 27.53
N VAL A 294 -27.38 -22.14 26.56
CA VAL A 294 -27.95 -21.41 25.41
C VAL A 294 -28.77 -22.34 24.52
N LYS A 295 -28.35 -23.60 24.37
CA LYS A 295 -29.12 -24.63 23.64
C LYS A 295 -30.44 -24.96 24.32
N GLU A 296 -30.47 -25.00 25.66
CA GLU A 296 -31.73 -25.23 26.39
C GLU A 296 -32.73 -24.08 26.22
N LEU A 297 -32.26 -22.85 26.00
CA LEU A 297 -33.10 -21.67 25.71
C LEU A 297 -33.59 -21.61 24.26
N SER A 298 -32.88 -22.27 23.33
CA SER A 298 -33.15 -22.21 21.90
C SER A 298 -34.17 -23.26 21.46
N TRP A 299 -34.63 -23.17 20.20
CA TRP A 299 -35.59 -24.11 19.62
C TRP A 299 -35.13 -25.57 19.81
N GLY A 300 -35.99 -26.41 20.41
CA GLY A 300 -35.68 -27.81 20.75
C GLY A 300 -35.08 -28.03 22.15
N GLY A 301 -34.78 -26.96 22.89
CA GLY A 301 -34.33 -27.02 24.29
C GLY A 301 -35.48 -27.12 25.30
N ARG A 302 -35.21 -27.61 26.51
CA ARG A 302 -36.25 -27.79 27.55
C ARG A 302 -36.77 -26.48 28.13
N MET A 303 -36.06 -25.38 27.94
CA MET A 303 -36.43 -24.03 28.40
C MET A 303 -36.87 -23.14 27.25
N PHE A 304 -37.10 -23.70 26.06
CA PHE A 304 -37.59 -22.95 24.91
C PHE A 304 -38.91 -22.23 25.25
N GLY A 305 -38.97 -20.92 24.97
CA GLY A 305 -40.12 -20.07 25.26
C GLY A 305 -40.21 -19.54 26.70
N ALA A 306 -39.32 -19.97 27.61
CA ALA A 306 -39.28 -19.43 28.98
C ALA A 306 -38.65 -18.03 29.05
N PHE A 307 -37.78 -17.72 28.08
CA PHE A 307 -37.10 -16.44 27.90
C PHE A 307 -37.61 -15.79 26.61
N THR A 308 -37.78 -14.47 26.63
CA THR A 308 -38.07 -13.69 25.43
C THR A 308 -36.87 -13.70 24.48
N GLU A 309 -37.08 -13.32 23.23
CA GLU A 309 -36.00 -13.26 22.24
C GLU A 309 -34.90 -12.27 22.66
N ALA A 310 -35.28 -11.11 23.21
CA ALA A 310 -34.35 -10.12 23.75
C ALA A 310 -33.53 -10.66 24.93
N GLU A 311 -34.15 -11.37 25.86
CA GLU A 311 -33.46 -12.00 27.00
C GLU A 311 -32.50 -13.11 26.52
N CYS A 312 -32.92 -13.92 25.55
CA CYS A 312 -32.04 -14.92 24.93
C CYS A 312 -30.83 -14.29 24.25
N HIS A 313 -31.05 -13.18 23.53
CA HIS A 313 -29.97 -12.42 22.87
C HIS A 313 -28.96 -11.88 23.89
N GLU A 314 -29.44 -11.34 25.02
CA GLU A 314 -28.59 -10.82 26.08
C GLU A 314 -27.71 -11.90 26.72
N VAL A 315 -28.30 -13.08 26.99
CA VAL A 315 -27.55 -14.26 27.48
C VAL A 315 -26.50 -14.71 26.45
N ARG A 316 -26.81 -14.72 25.15
CA ARG A 316 -25.85 -15.07 24.10
C ARG A 316 -24.68 -14.10 24.04
N ARG A 317 -24.96 -12.78 24.11
CA ARG A 317 -23.93 -11.74 24.16
C ARG A 317 -23.02 -11.93 25.36
N TRP A 318 -23.60 -12.19 26.54
CA TRP A 318 -22.83 -12.43 27.76
C TRP A 318 -21.87 -13.61 27.61
N VAL A 319 -22.35 -14.76 27.11
CA VAL A 319 -21.52 -15.94 26.90
C VAL A 319 -20.41 -15.71 25.86
N ALA A 320 -20.71 -14.97 24.78
CA ALA A 320 -19.75 -14.67 23.72
C ALA A 320 -18.56 -13.83 24.19
N ILE A 321 -18.73 -13.01 25.22
CA ILE A 321 -17.67 -12.15 25.76
C ILE A 321 -16.98 -12.72 27.00
N LEU A 322 -17.39 -13.89 27.50
CA LEU A 322 -16.71 -14.54 28.64
C LEU A 322 -15.25 -14.88 28.27
N PRO A 323 -14.29 -14.65 29.20
CA PRO A 323 -12.89 -14.92 28.94
C PRO A 323 -12.64 -16.43 28.76
N LEU A 324 -11.96 -16.80 27.67
CA LEU A 324 -11.50 -18.15 27.43
C LEU A 324 -10.46 -18.50 28.50
N ARG A 325 -10.76 -19.45 29.40
CA ARG A 325 -9.72 -20.05 30.24
C ARG A 325 -8.88 -20.98 29.36
N SER A 326 -7.75 -20.44 28.90
CA SER A 326 -6.64 -21.08 28.18
C SER A 326 -6.89 -22.52 27.73
N SER A 327 -7.34 -22.66 26.48
CA SER A 327 -7.23 -23.89 25.69
C SER A 327 -7.08 -23.48 24.23
N ARG A 328 -6.21 -24.22 23.52
CA ARG A 328 -5.56 -23.96 22.23
C ARG A 328 -6.40 -23.27 21.12
N PRO A 329 -5.75 -22.57 20.17
CA PRO A 329 -6.42 -21.71 19.20
C PRO A 329 -7.18 -22.54 18.16
N GLY A 330 -8.49 -22.29 18.05
CA GLY A 330 -9.37 -22.85 17.03
C GLY A 330 -10.27 -21.75 16.46
N THR A 331 -10.16 -21.57 15.15
CA THR A 331 -11.11 -20.93 14.21
C THR A 331 -11.67 -19.55 14.59
N VAL A 332 -11.09 -18.50 13.99
CA VAL A 332 -11.71 -17.17 13.91
C VAL A 332 -12.87 -17.24 12.93
N ARG A 333 -14.07 -16.90 13.41
CA ARG A 333 -15.25 -16.68 12.58
C ARG A 333 -15.14 -15.28 11.99
N SER A 334 -15.12 -15.18 10.67
CA SER A 334 -15.15 -13.90 9.94
C SER A 334 -16.40 -13.12 10.34
N VAL A 335 -16.21 -11.91 10.85
CA VAL A 335 -17.29 -10.91 10.85
C VAL A 335 -17.44 -10.49 9.39
N PRO A 336 -18.65 -10.56 8.79
CA PRO A 336 -18.87 -9.97 7.49
C PRO A 336 -18.63 -8.47 7.64
N ILE A 337 -17.62 -7.94 6.96
CA ILE A 337 -17.62 -6.54 6.61
C ILE A 337 -18.87 -6.40 5.72
N PRO A 338 -19.86 -5.57 6.10
CA PRO A 338 -21.00 -5.39 5.24
C PRO A 338 -20.49 -4.94 3.87
N ASP A 339 -20.94 -5.62 2.80
CA ASP A 339 -20.94 -5.05 1.46
C ASP A 339 -21.78 -3.79 1.53
N VAL A 340 -21.12 -2.68 1.81
CA VAL A 340 -21.70 -1.38 1.54
C VAL A 340 -21.27 -1.09 0.13
N ASP A 341 -22.19 -1.31 -0.80
CA ASP A 341 -22.23 -0.66 -2.11
C ASP A 341 -22.25 0.85 -1.87
N VAL A 342 -21.07 1.40 -1.57
CA VAL A 342 -20.77 2.81 -1.71
C VAL A 342 -19.97 2.87 -2.98
N ALA A 343 -20.34 3.78 -3.87
CA ALA A 343 -19.51 4.19 -4.99
C ALA A 343 -18.10 4.49 -4.46
N THR A 344 -17.24 3.48 -4.48
CA THR A 344 -15.81 3.62 -4.45
C THR A 344 -15.52 4.36 -5.73
N HIS A 345 -15.31 5.66 -5.62
CA HIS A 345 -14.91 6.50 -6.74
C HIS A 345 -13.45 6.13 -7.04
N HIS A 346 -13.32 4.97 -7.68
CA HIS A 346 -12.08 4.33 -8.04
C HIS A 346 -11.44 5.14 -9.16
N VAL A 347 -10.18 5.53 -8.98
CA VAL A 347 -9.29 5.64 -10.13
C VAL A 347 -9.15 4.21 -10.62
N ALA A 348 -9.91 3.80 -11.63
CA ALA A 348 -9.77 2.46 -12.19
C ALA A 348 -8.42 2.39 -12.93
N PRO A 349 -7.67 1.29 -12.79
CA PRO A 349 -6.41 1.14 -13.47
C PRO A 349 -6.72 1.03 -14.96
N TYR A 350 -5.80 1.46 -15.82
CA TYR A 350 -5.97 1.24 -17.25
C TYR A 350 -6.24 -0.25 -17.57
N MET A 351 -5.46 -1.13 -16.93
CA MET A 351 -5.56 -2.57 -17.10
C MET A 351 -5.32 -3.28 -15.78
N ARG A 352 -6.26 -4.13 -15.37
CA ARG A 352 -6.09 -4.98 -14.19
C ARG A 352 -4.92 -5.96 -14.40
N ILE A 353 -4.17 -6.22 -13.34
CA ILE A 353 -2.97 -7.06 -13.41
C ILE A 353 -3.24 -8.48 -13.93
N ASP A 354 -4.41 -9.05 -13.63
CA ASP A 354 -4.85 -10.35 -14.12
C ASP A 354 -5.06 -10.36 -15.64
N HIS A 355 -5.64 -9.31 -16.20
CA HIS A 355 -5.77 -9.14 -17.64
C HIS A 355 -4.39 -8.98 -18.30
N ALA A 356 -3.54 -8.11 -17.73
CA ALA A 356 -2.20 -7.86 -18.23
C ALA A 356 -1.34 -9.15 -18.30
N LEU A 357 -1.42 -10.00 -17.27
CA LEU A 357 -0.75 -11.29 -17.23
C LEU A 357 -1.35 -12.31 -18.21
N HIS A 358 -2.65 -12.23 -18.50
CA HIS A 358 -3.31 -13.11 -19.46
C HIS A 358 -2.83 -12.84 -20.91
N THR A 359 -2.63 -11.58 -21.27
CA THR A 359 -2.19 -11.18 -22.62
C THR A 359 -0.67 -11.17 -22.80
N LEU A 360 0.09 -11.38 -21.71
CA LEU A 360 1.56 -11.26 -21.66
C LEU A 360 2.29 -12.03 -22.76
N GLU A 361 2.04 -13.34 -22.89
CA GLU A 361 2.78 -14.17 -23.85
C GLU A 361 2.50 -13.76 -25.31
N THR A 362 1.29 -13.30 -25.60
CA THR A 362 0.91 -12.80 -26.92
C THR A 362 1.72 -11.54 -27.26
N HIS A 363 1.73 -10.56 -26.36
CA HIS A 363 2.46 -9.31 -26.56
C HIS A 363 3.97 -9.52 -26.57
N ARG A 364 4.48 -10.36 -25.67
CA ARG A 364 5.91 -10.74 -25.61
C ARG A 364 6.35 -11.42 -26.90
N GLY A 365 5.56 -12.36 -27.42
CA GLY A 365 5.83 -13.03 -28.70
C GLY A 365 5.90 -12.06 -29.87
N ARG A 366 4.99 -11.07 -29.91
CA ARG A 366 4.98 -10.01 -30.93
C ARG A 366 6.25 -9.15 -30.89
N ILE A 367 6.70 -8.76 -29.71
CA ILE A 367 7.94 -7.99 -29.54
C ILE A 367 9.15 -8.81 -30.00
N LEU A 368 9.26 -10.08 -29.58
CA LEU A 368 10.35 -10.97 -29.97
C LEU A 368 10.43 -11.22 -31.49
N ALA A 369 9.29 -11.21 -32.17
CA ALA A 369 9.22 -11.34 -33.63
C ALA A 369 9.70 -10.08 -34.39
N THR A 370 9.88 -8.95 -33.71
CA THR A 370 10.28 -7.68 -34.34
C THR A 370 11.69 -7.78 -34.92
N PRO A 371 11.95 -7.40 -36.18
CA PRO A 371 13.31 -7.38 -36.71
C PRO A 371 14.17 -6.38 -35.94
N ALA A 372 15.31 -6.83 -35.40
CA ALA A 372 16.24 -5.98 -34.67
C ALA A 372 17.68 -6.46 -34.90
N ASP A 373 18.61 -5.51 -35.01
CA ASP A 373 20.04 -5.78 -35.02
C ASP A 373 20.58 -5.71 -33.57
N PRO A 374 20.98 -6.84 -32.96
CA PRO A 374 21.50 -6.85 -31.60
C PRO A 374 22.86 -6.14 -31.46
N SER A 375 23.53 -5.85 -32.59
CA SER A 375 24.83 -5.18 -32.63
C SER A 375 24.74 -3.67 -32.86
N ALA A 376 23.53 -3.14 -33.08
CA ALA A 376 23.32 -1.70 -33.19
C ALA A 376 23.77 -0.99 -31.90
N THR A 377 24.59 0.05 -32.05
CA THR A 377 25.09 0.87 -30.93
C THR A 377 24.47 2.26 -30.90
N GLU A 378 23.73 2.64 -31.94
CA GLU A 378 22.99 3.91 -32.01
C GLU A 378 21.55 3.67 -31.57
N TRP A 379 21.19 4.27 -30.43
CA TRP A 379 19.89 4.10 -29.76
C TRP A 379 19.06 5.38 -29.74
N ILE A 380 19.39 6.32 -30.63
CA ILE A 380 18.69 7.58 -30.83
C ILE A 380 18.24 7.62 -32.28
N TYR A 381 16.99 7.99 -32.49
CA TYR A 381 16.42 8.16 -33.82
C TYR A 381 15.61 9.45 -33.87
N ASP A 382 15.45 9.98 -35.08
CA ASP A 382 14.70 11.21 -35.29
C ASP A 382 13.20 10.94 -35.25
N ILE A 383 12.50 11.73 -34.43
CA ILE A 383 11.04 11.84 -34.45
C ILE A 383 10.69 13.20 -35.04
N ASP A 384 9.79 13.20 -36.01
CA ASP A 384 9.33 14.42 -36.67
C ASP A 384 8.55 15.30 -35.68
N VAL A 385 9.19 16.40 -35.26
CA VAL A 385 8.63 17.39 -34.34
C VAL A 385 7.34 18.01 -34.88
N SER A 386 7.26 18.25 -36.19
CA SER A 386 6.06 18.82 -36.81
C SER A 386 4.87 17.86 -36.75
N GLY A 387 5.12 16.54 -36.87
CA GLY A 387 4.09 15.52 -36.66
C GLY A 387 3.56 15.47 -35.23
N LEU A 388 4.43 15.68 -34.23
CA LEU A 388 4.03 15.66 -32.81
C LEU A 388 3.06 16.79 -32.45
N GLU A 389 3.24 17.99 -33.00
CA GLU A 389 2.37 19.14 -32.71
C GLU A 389 0.92 18.94 -33.19
N HIS A 390 0.71 18.03 -34.13
CA HIS A 390 -0.62 17.67 -34.65
C HIS A 390 -1.20 16.39 -34.01
N CYS A 391 -0.43 15.69 -33.18
CA CYS A 391 -0.78 14.36 -32.67
C CYS A 391 -1.70 14.41 -31.44
N GLN A 392 -3.01 14.29 -31.65
CA GLN A 392 -3.99 14.47 -30.57
C GLN A 392 -3.93 13.38 -29.50
N PHE A 393 -3.48 12.17 -29.84
CA PHE A 393 -3.30 11.08 -28.87
C PHE A 393 -1.91 11.04 -28.22
N LEU A 394 -1.07 12.08 -28.42
CA LEU A 394 0.27 12.15 -27.83
C LEU A 394 0.23 12.06 -26.30
N GLY A 395 -0.76 12.69 -25.66
CA GLY A 395 -0.96 12.57 -24.22
C GLY A 395 -1.23 11.14 -23.77
N ALA A 396 -2.00 10.36 -24.55
CA ALA A 396 -2.28 8.95 -24.23
C ALA A 396 -1.01 8.10 -24.29
N ILE A 397 -0.15 8.29 -25.30
CA ILE A 397 1.17 7.65 -25.39
C ILE A 397 2.06 8.08 -24.20
N TRP A 398 2.09 9.39 -23.91
CA TRP A 398 2.87 9.96 -22.83
C TRP A 398 2.50 9.35 -21.48
N PHE A 399 1.23 9.34 -21.08
CA PHE A 399 0.87 8.75 -19.79
C PHE A 399 1.04 7.22 -19.75
N SER A 400 0.96 6.53 -20.89
CA SER A 400 1.12 5.07 -20.93
C SER A 400 2.56 4.62 -20.68
N HIS A 401 3.57 5.40 -21.09
CA HIS A 401 4.96 4.95 -20.99
C HIS A 401 5.48 4.85 -19.55
N PHE A 402 4.81 5.50 -18.59
CA PHE A 402 5.21 5.50 -17.18
C PHE A 402 5.29 4.06 -16.63
N CYS A 403 4.37 3.20 -17.06
CA CYS A 403 4.29 1.83 -16.55
C CYS A 403 5.54 0.97 -16.82
N LEU A 404 6.38 1.32 -17.80
CA LEU A 404 7.48 0.50 -18.30
C LEU A 404 8.51 0.16 -17.22
N LEU A 405 8.83 1.12 -16.36
CA LEU A 405 9.90 0.97 -15.34
C LEU A 405 9.37 0.98 -13.89
N GLU A 406 8.14 1.41 -13.64
CA GLU A 406 7.58 1.50 -12.28
C GLU A 406 7.58 0.14 -11.56
N LYS A 407 7.11 -0.91 -12.24
CA LYS A 407 7.03 -2.25 -11.67
C LYS A 407 8.41 -2.91 -11.50
N PHE A 408 9.45 -2.37 -12.13
CA PHE A 408 10.82 -2.87 -12.01
C PHE A 408 11.36 -2.73 -10.57
N ILE A 409 10.96 -1.66 -9.87
CA ILE A 409 11.37 -1.34 -8.50
C ILE A 409 10.29 -1.62 -7.45
N ALA A 410 9.17 -2.24 -7.83
CA ALA A 410 8.05 -2.53 -6.93
C ALA A 410 8.43 -3.42 -5.72
N LEU A 411 9.55 -4.15 -5.80
CA LEU A 411 10.11 -4.86 -4.66
C LEU A 411 11.38 -4.16 -4.17
N PRO A 412 11.39 -3.61 -2.93
CA PRO A 412 12.54 -2.87 -2.39
C PRO A 412 13.86 -3.66 -2.37
N SER A 413 13.80 -5.00 -2.36
CA SER A 413 14.99 -5.85 -2.47
C SER A 413 15.70 -5.74 -3.83
N ARG A 414 14.97 -5.40 -4.90
CA ARG A 414 15.53 -5.20 -6.24
C ARG A 414 16.27 -3.89 -6.37
N CYS A 415 15.85 -2.86 -5.63
CA CYS A 415 16.59 -1.60 -5.54
C CYS A 415 17.95 -1.77 -4.84
N GLY A 416 18.17 -2.90 -4.16
CA GLY A 416 19.44 -3.26 -3.55
C GLY A 416 20.49 -3.77 -4.55
N ASP A 417 20.10 -4.12 -5.78
CA ASP A 417 21.01 -4.55 -6.85
C ASP A 417 21.44 -3.35 -7.74
N PRO A 418 22.60 -3.41 -8.44
CA PRO A 418 23.08 -2.26 -9.18
C PRO A 418 22.19 -1.84 -10.35
N LEU A 419 21.45 -2.77 -10.98
CA LEU A 419 20.54 -2.44 -12.07
C LEU A 419 19.27 -1.75 -11.54
N GLY A 420 18.67 -2.27 -10.47
CA GLY A 420 17.53 -1.62 -9.82
C GLY A 420 17.88 -0.22 -9.32
N ALA A 421 19.11 0.00 -8.85
CA ALA A 421 19.60 1.32 -8.49
C ALA A 421 19.75 2.28 -9.68
N LEU A 422 20.08 1.76 -10.88
CA LEU A 422 20.10 2.54 -12.12
C LEU A 422 18.69 2.95 -12.53
N VAL A 423 17.76 1.98 -12.57
CA VAL A 423 16.35 2.23 -12.89
C VAL A 423 15.70 3.20 -11.91
N LEU A 424 16.03 3.10 -10.61
CA LEU A 424 15.55 4.06 -9.62
C LEU A 424 16.05 5.48 -9.91
N ARG A 425 17.28 5.67 -10.42
CA ARG A 425 17.76 7.02 -10.80
C ARG A 425 17.02 7.58 -12.00
N VAL A 426 16.68 6.74 -12.97
CA VAL A 426 15.81 7.11 -14.11
C VAL A 426 14.46 7.59 -13.59
N LEU A 427 13.74 6.78 -12.81
CA LEU A 427 12.43 7.14 -12.27
C LEU A 427 12.46 8.41 -11.42
N ARG A 428 13.54 8.63 -10.65
CA ARG A 428 13.75 9.86 -9.90
C ARG A 428 13.92 11.08 -10.80
N ALA A 429 14.68 10.96 -11.88
CA ALA A 429 14.84 12.04 -12.84
C ALA A 429 13.51 12.39 -13.50
N GLN A 430 12.71 11.38 -13.87
CA GLN A 430 11.36 11.56 -14.41
C GLN A 430 10.44 12.28 -13.42
N ASP A 431 10.65 12.10 -12.12
CA ASP A 431 9.93 12.79 -11.05
C ASP A 431 10.48 14.19 -10.71
N GLY A 432 11.56 14.62 -11.37
CA GLY A 432 12.21 15.91 -11.14
C GLY A 432 13.25 15.91 -10.01
N ILE A 433 13.51 14.74 -9.40
CA ILE A 433 14.42 14.60 -8.27
C ILE A 433 15.87 14.43 -8.74
N GLY A 434 16.77 15.26 -8.21
CA GLY A 434 18.21 15.16 -8.50
C GLY A 434 18.63 15.84 -9.79
N LEU A 435 17.71 16.53 -10.47
CA LEU A 435 17.97 17.39 -11.62
C LEU A 435 18.50 18.77 -11.20
N ASN A 436 19.39 18.92 -10.22
CA ASN A 436 19.99 20.24 -9.90
C ASN A 436 21.51 20.11 -9.80
N ASP A 437 22.25 21.02 -10.47
CA ASP A 437 23.72 20.94 -10.66
C ASP A 437 24.52 21.30 -9.40
N HIS A 438 23.84 21.70 -8.34
CA HIS A 438 24.52 21.93 -7.08
C HIS A 438 24.71 20.60 -6.37
N HIS A 439 25.97 20.21 -6.22
CA HIS A 439 26.47 19.19 -5.29
C HIS A 439 26.01 19.37 -3.82
N THR A 440 25.13 20.34 -3.53
CA THR A 440 24.39 20.45 -2.28
C THR A 440 23.19 19.50 -2.31
N ASP A 441 23.43 18.25 -1.88
CA ASP A 441 22.61 17.46 -0.96
C ASP A 441 21.07 17.69 -0.87
N GLN A 442 20.39 17.98 -1.98
CA GLN A 442 18.93 17.84 -2.11
C GLN A 442 18.48 16.37 -2.06
N ARG A 443 19.40 15.44 -1.77
CA ARG A 443 19.12 14.02 -1.51
C ARG A 443 18.42 13.78 -0.16
N TYR A 444 18.25 14.80 0.69
CA TYR A 444 17.97 14.59 2.12
C TYR A 444 16.85 15.43 2.74
N THR A 445 16.04 16.19 2.00
CA THR A 445 14.93 16.97 2.59
C THR A 445 13.56 16.42 2.23
N ALA A 446 13.03 15.56 3.11
CA ALA A 446 11.71 15.52 3.77
C ALA A 446 10.41 16.04 3.15
N THR A 447 10.45 16.94 2.18
CA THR A 447 9.26 17.57 1.63
C THR A 447 9.39 17.55 0.13
N PRO A 448 8.74 16.61 -0.56
CA PRO A 448 8.44 16.76 -1.98
C PRO A 448 7.34 17.84 -2.06
N THR A 449 7.75 19.09 -1.87
CA THR A 449 6.92 20.27 -2.11
C THR A 449 7.72 21.28 -2.91
N GLY A 450 8.64 20.78 -3.74
CA GLY A 450 9.33 21.58 -4.73
C GLY A 450 8.40 21.85 -5.92
N PRO A 451 8.61 22.93 -6.68
CA PRO A 451 7.82 23.24 -7.88
C PRO A 451 7.91 22.18 -9.01
N ASP A 452 8.74 21.15 -8.82
CA ASP A 452 9.19 20.22 -9.86
C ASP A 452 8.78 18.76 -9.59
N GLU A 453 8.07 18.49 -8.48
CA GLU A 453 7.56 17.16 -8.13
C GLU A 453 6.60 16.62 -9.20
N GLY A 454 6.70 15.34 -9.56
CA GLY A 454 5.88 14.75 -10.62
C GLY A 454 6.20 15.37 -11.98
N LEU A 455 7.48 15.68 -12.27
CA LEU A 455 7.89 16.45 -13.46
C LEU A 455 7.26 15.91 -14.74
N ILE A 456 7.56 14.66 -15.12
CA ILE A 456 7.05 14.06 -16.36
C ILE A 456 5.51 13.96 -16.35
N PHE A 457 4.88 13.70 -15.21
CA PHE A 457 3.41 13.72 -15.08
C PHE A 457 2.84 15.12 -15.39
N ASN A 458 3.43 16.17 -14.82
CA ASN A 458 3.03 17.56 -15.04
C ASN A 458 3.28 18.03 -16.47
N LEU A 459 4.36 17.55 -17.11
CA LEU A 459 4.60 17.78 -18.55
C LEU A 459 3.48 17.15 -19.40
N GLY A 460 2.96 15.99 -19.02
CA GLY A 460 1.81 15.35 -19.66
C GLY A 460 0.57 16.24 -19.70
N HIS A 461 0.30 16.99 -18.61
CA HIS A 461 -0.78 17.97 -18.60
C HIS A 461 -0.55 19.16 -19.54
N GLN A 462 0.69 19.62 -19.69
CA GLN A 462 1.01 20.66 -20.68
C GLN A 462 0.83 20.16 -22.11
N ILE A 463 1.22 18.91 -22.39
CA ILE A 463 0.98 18.25 -23.68
C ILE A 463 -0.52 18.24 -23.99
N LEU A 464 -1.36 17.78 -23.07
CA LEU A 464 -2.82 17.80 -23.25
C LEU A 464 -3.34 19.22 -23.51
N HIS A 465 -2.91 20.18 -22.70
CA HIS A 465 -3.35 21.58 -22.83
C HIS A 465 -2.95 22.19 -24.17
N PHE A 466 -1.74 21.90 -24.68
CA PHE A 466 -1.27 22.36 -25.98
C PHE A 466 -2.19 21.87 -27.12
N HIS A 467 -2.62 20.61 -27.07
CA HIS A 467 -3.55 20.04 -28.05
C HIS A 467 -5.03 20.41 -27.81
N GLY A 468 -5.32 21.31 -26.85
CA GLY A 468 -6.69 21.71 -26.51
C GLY A 468 -7.52 20.62 -25.84
N LEU A 469 -6.86 19.59 -25.27
CA LEU A 469 -7.50 18.46 -24.62
C LEU A 469 -7.59 18.67 -23.11
N GLN A 470 -8.63 18.11 -22.51
CA GLN A 470 -8.77 18.04 -21.05
C GLN A 470 -8.31 16.67 -20.56
N PRO A 471 -7.73 16.59 -19.34
CA PRO A 471 -7.43 15.30 -18.72
C PRO A 471 -8.71 14.47 -18.56
N ALA A 472 -8.69 13.23 -19.04
CA ALA A 472 -9.77 12.30 -18.78
C ALA A 472 -9.85 11.90 -17.30
N ALA A 473 -10.98 11.31 -16.89
CA ALA A 473 -11.18 10.82 -15.53
C ALA A 473 -10.27 9.63 -15.17
N SER A 474 -9.82 8.88 -16.18
CA SER A 474 -8.87 7.79 -16.03
C SER A 474 -7.97 7.66 -17.27
N LEU A 475 -6.83 6.98 -17.10
CA LEU A 475 -5.96 6.64 -18.22
C LEU A 475 -6.65 5.69 -19.22
N SER A 476 -7.56 4.83 -18.73
CA SER A 476 -8.47 4.02 -19.57
C SER A 476 -9.28 4.88 -20.53
N ASP A 477 -9.92 5.92 -20.00
CA ASP A 477 -10.74 6.81 -20.81
C ASP A 477 -9.89 7.63 -21.80
N GLN A 478 -8.66 7.98 -21.42
CA GLN A 478 -7.73 8.69 -22.29
C GLN A 478 -7.26 7.87 -23.50
N ILE A 479 -7.11 6.55 -23.33
CA ILE A 479 -6.57 5.63 -24.34
C ILE A 479 -7.67 4.95 -25.16
N SER A 480 -8.83 4.71 -24.56
CA SER A 480 -9.93 3.99 -25.21
C SER A 480 -10.34 4.66 -26.53
N GLY A 481 -10.36 3.87 -27.61
CA GLY A 481 -10.69 4.35 -28.95
C GLY A 481 -9.58 5.13 -29.67
N GLN A 482 -8.41 5.33 -29.05
CA GLN A 482 -7.27 5.99 -29.70
C GLN A 482 -6.46 5.02 -30.58
N PRO A 483 -5.80 5.50 -31.65
CA PRO A 483 -4.90 4.68 -32.48
C PRO A 483 -3.76 4.00 -31.69
N CYS A 484 -3.37 4.59 -30.56
CA CYS A 484 -2.29 4.06 -29.71
C CYS A 484 -2.75 2.99 -28.70
N ALA A 485 -4.02 2.58 -28.69
CA ALA A 485 -4.55 1.67 -27.66
C ALA A 485 -3.83 0.32 -27.60
N ASP A 486 -3.55 -0.31 -28.75
CA ASP A 486 -2.82 -1.59 -28.81
C ASP A 486 -1.36 -1.46 -28.31
N LEU A 487 -0.73 -0.31 -28.57
CA LEU A 487 0.61 -0.01 -28.05
C LEU A 487 0.57 0.13 -26.52
N ALA A 488 -0.39 0.88 -25.99
CA ALA A 488 -0.55 1.05 -24.56
C ALA A 488 -0.80 -0.29 -23.86
N GLU A 489 -1.76 -1.08 -24.33
CA GLU A 489 -2.06 -2.42 -23.81
C GLU A 489 -0.81 -3.32 -23.80
N THR A 490 0.01 -3.26 -24.85
CA THR A 490 1.28 -3.99 -24.91
C THR A 490 2.25 -3.56 -23.82
N MET A 491 2.41 -2.25 -23.60
CA MET A 491 3.28 -1.73 -22.56
C MET A 491 2.81 -2.20 -21.18
N PHE A 492 1.51 -2.09 -20.88
CA PHE A 492 0.95 -2.54 -19.60
C PHE A 492 1.08 -4.04 -19.37
N SER A 493 0.86 -4.84 -20.42
CA SER A 493 0.97 -6.30 -20.37
C SER A 493 2.40 -6.75 -20.04
N VAL A 494 3.39 -6.24 -20.77
CA VAL A 494 4.81 -6.58 -20.56
C VAL A 494 5.32 -6.04 -19.22
N ALA A 495 4.89 -4.83 -18.83
CA ALA A 495 5.24 -4.23 -17.54
C ALA A 495 4.72 -5.03 -16.35
N ALA A 496 3.66 -5.83 -16.49
CA ALA A 496 3.16 -6.70 -15.42
C ALA A 496 4.14 -7.82 -15.02
N ALA A 497 5.13 -8.15 -15.87
CA ALA A 497 6.11 -9.19 -15.61
C ALA A 497 7.57 -8.68 -15.72
N PRO A 498 8.00 -7.74 -14.86
CA PRO A 498 9.28 -7.03 -15.00
C PRO A 498 10.53 -7.92 -14.88
N VAL A 499 10.41 -9.08 -14.24
CA VAL A 499 11.52 -10.07 -14.18
C VAL A 499 11.67 -10.81 -15.50
N GLN A 500 10.55 -11.23 -16.08
CA GLN A 500 10.53 -12.03 -17.30
C GLN A 500 10.81 -11.18 -18.54
N CYS A 501 10.46 -9.90 -18.50
CA CYS A 501 10.59 -8.97 -19.61
C CYS A 501 11.69 -7.91 -19.38
N ARG A 502 12.70 -8.26 -18.59
CA ARG A 502 13.72 -7.32 -18.10
C ARG A 502 14.43 -6.57 -19.23
N GLY A 503 14.92 -7.29 -20.24
CA GLY A 503 15.59 -6.70 -21.39
C GLY A 503 14.63 -5.86 -22.23
N MET A 504 13.45 -6.41 -22.54
CA MET A 504 12.43 -5.73 -23.35
C MET A 504 12.01 -4.39 -22.75
N LEU A 505 11.69 -4.34 -21.46
CA LEU A 505 11.21 -3.11 -20.81
C LEU A 505 12.27 -2.01 -20.83
N LEU A 506 13.54 -2.36 -20.61
CA LEU A 506 14.64 -1.39 -20.71
C LEU A 506 14.80 -0.88 -22.14
N GLY A 507 14.71 -1.76 -23.13
CA GLY A 507 14.78 -1.37 -24.55
C GLY A 507 13.62 -0.48 -24.96
N MET A 508 12.40 -0.83 -24.54
CA MET A 508 11.20 -0.04 -24.75
C MET A 508 11.34 1.35 -24.12
N ALA A 509 11.78 1.43 -22.86
CA ALA A 509 12.01 2.70 -22.17
C ALA A 509 13.09 3.55 -22.87
N SER A 510 14.19 2.94 -23.33
CA SER A 510 15.22 3.65 -24.10
C SER A 510 14.69 4.24 -25.41
N ALA A 511 13.74 3.60 -26.07
CA ALA A 511 13.14 4.14 -27.29
C ALA A 511 12.27 5.39 -27.06
N PHE A 512 11.79 5.63 -25.83
CA PHE A 512 11.06 6.84 -25.46
C PHE A 512 11.97 8.07 -25.23
N ILE A 513 13.28 7.88 -25.07
CA ILE A 513 14.25 8.99 -24.94
C ILE A 513 14.17 9.93 -26.16
N SER A 514 14.08 9.36 -27.38
CA SER A 514 13.90 10.15 -28.61
C SER A 514 12.59 10.94 -28.62
N LEU A 515 11.52 10.41 -28.01
CA LEU A 515 10.26 11.14 -27.87
C LEU A 515 10.37 12.29 -26.87
N HIS A 516 11.02 12.05 -25.72
CA HIS A 516 11.32 13.09 -24.73
C HIS A 516 12.15 14.22 -25.35
N SER A 517 13.20 13.87 -26.11
CA SER A 517 14.04 14.84 -26.82
C SER A 517 13.25 15.64 -27.87
N ALA A 518 12.40 14.98 -28.67
CA ALA A 518 11.59 15.65 -29.68
C ALA A 518 10.55 16.61 -29.07
N ILE A 519 9.92 16.24 -27.94
CA ILE A 519 9.01 17.12 -27.21
C ILE A 519 9.75 18.30 -26.55
N ALA A 520 10.97 18.08 -26.05
CA ALA A 520 11.81 19.18 -25.54
C ALA A 520 12.26 20.16 -26.65
N ALA A 521 12.37 19.66 -27.89
CA ALA A 521 12.69 20.46 -29.07
C ALA A 521 11.49 21.24 -29.64
N SER A 522 10.26 20.76 -29.41
CA SER A 522 9.03 21.32 -29.99
C SER A 522 8.53 22.59 -29.29
N SER A 523 7.43 23.15 -29.79
CA SER A 523 6.71 24.26 -29.15
C SER A 523 5.67 23.81 -28.11
N ILE A 524 5.52 22.50 -27.88
CA ILE A 524 4.48 21.90 -27.01
C ILE A 524 4.66 22.33 -25.55
N LEU A 525 5.91 22.44 -25.09
CA LEU A 525 6.27 22.78 -23.72
C LEU A 525 6.78 24.22 -23.60
N ASP A 526 6.57 24.85 -22.45
CA ASP A 526 7.18 26.14 -22.15
C ASP A 526 8.71 26.05 -22.00
N ALA A 527 9.42 27.17 -22.10
CA ALA A 527 10.90 27.19 -22.07
C ALA A 527 11.52 26.60 -20.79
N HIS A 528 10.86 26.75 -19.64
CA HIS A 528 11.33 26.20 -18.37
C HIS A 528 11.16 24.68 -18.34
N SER A 529 9.99 24.21 -18.76
CA SER A 529 9.63 22.80 -18.89
C SER A 529 10.55 22.06 -19.88
N ARG A 530 10.87 22.69 -21.01
CA ARG A 530 11.82 22.17 -22.01
C ARG A 530 13.22 21.97 -21.43
N SER A 531 13.74 22.97 -20.72
CA SER A 531 15.06 22.90 -20.08
C SER A 531 15.17 21.73 -19.12
N LYS A 532 14.14 21.48 -18.32
CA LYS A 532 14.10 20.32 -17.42
C LYS A 532 14.03 18.99 -18.15
N LEU A 533 13.19 18.89 -19.19
CA LEU A 533 13.06 17.65 -19.95
C LEU A 533 14.37 17.25 -20.64
N TYR A 534 15.16 18.21 -21.15
CA TYR A 534 16.50 17.92 -21.67
C TYR A 534 17.43 17.29 -20.63
N ARG A 535 17.37 17.75 -19.37
CA ARG A 535 18.17 17.18 -18.29
C ARG A 535 17.73 15.77 -17.91
N VAL A 536 16.43 15.48 -18.03
CA VAL A 536 15.90 14.12 -17.89
C VAL A 536 16.44 13.24 -19.01
N VAL A 537 16.40 13.71 -20.26
CA VAL A 537 16.93 12.99 -21.44
C VAL A 537 18.40 12.63 -21.26
N ASP A 538 19.25 13.59 -20.88
CA ASP A 538 20.70 13.36 -20.67
C ASP A 538 20.96 12.27 -19.62
N LEU A 539 20.17 12.27 -18.54
CA LEU A 539 20.28 11.28 -17.46
C LEU A 539 19.73 9.92 -17.89
N GLU A 540 18.56 9.87 -18.53
CA GLU A 540 17.96 8.65 -19.06
C GLU A 540 18.90 7.93 -20.03
N GLU A 541 19.51 8.67 -20.95
CA GLU A 541 20.49 8.13 -21.90
C GLU A 541 21.68 7.49 -21.17
N THR A 542 22.27 8.22 -20.22
CA THR A 542 23.45 7.75 -19.46
C THR A 542 23.13 6.51 -18.61
N GLU A 543 22.01 6.53 -17.89
CA GLU A 543 21.66 5.49 -16.93
C GLU A 543 21.08 4.24 -17.61
N LEU A 544 20.30 4.40 -18.69
CA LEU A 544 19.78 3.25 -19.46
C LEU A 544 20.87 2.60 -20.31
N LEU A 545 21.85 3.35 -20.82
CA LEU A 545 23.04 2.76 -21.43
C LEU A 545 23.83 1.92 -20.41
N SER A 546 24.00 2.45 -19.19
CA SER A 546 24.62 1.69 -18.10
C SER A 546 23.82 0.43 -17.74
N CYS A 547 22.49 0.48 -17.79
CA CYS A 547 21.63 -0.70 -17.65
C CYS A 547 21.91 -1.75 -18.72
N LEU A 548 21.96 -1.35 -19.99
CA LEU A 548 22.22 -2.24 -21.12
C LEU A 548 23.55 -3.00 -20.97
N LEU A 549 24.61 -2.30 -20.55
CA LEU A 549 25.93 -2.90 -20.32
C LEU A 549 25.93 -3.98 -19.22
N MET A 550 24.95 -3.95 -18.32
CA MET A 550 24.79 -4.92 -17.24
C MET A 550 23.93 -6.13 -17.59
N LEU A 551 23.23 -6.11 -18.72
CA LEU A 551 22.37 -7.21 -19.15
C LEU A 551 23.17 -8.42 -19.64
N ALA A 552 22.61 -9.62 -19.48
CA ALA A 552 23.12 -10.83 -20.12
C ALA A 552 22.83 -10.81 -21.65
N ASP A 553 23.48 -11.69 -22.43
CA ASP A 553 23.36 -11.71 -23.90
C ASP A 553 21.91 -11.90 -24.40
N ASP A 554 21.17 -12.81 -23.76
CA ASP A 554 19.75 -13.06 -24.04
C ASP A 554 18.91 -11.81 -23.75
N GLN A 555 19.18 -11.14 -22.64
CA GLN A 555 18.50 -9.90 -22.25
C GLN A 555 18.87 -8.71 -23.14
N ARG A 556 20.11 -8.65 -23.66
CA ARG A 556 20.51 -7.66 -24.68
C ARG A 556 19.77 -7.86 -25.99
N HIS A 557 19.54 -9.11 -26.38
CA HIS A 557 18.70 -9.39 -27.55
C HIS A 557 17.26 -8.92 -27.33
N GLU A 558 16.67 -9.24 -26.18
CA GLU A 558 15.34 -8.75 -25.79
C GLU A 558 15.26 -7.21 -25.74
N PHE A 559 16.33 -6.55 -25.27
CA PHE A 559 16.45 -5.09 -25.28
C PHE A 559 16.36 -4.53 -26.70
N ALA A 560 17.16 -5.04 -27.63
CA ALA A 560 17.13 -4.60 -29.03
C ALA A 560 15.73 -4.78 -29.66
N LYS A 561 15.05 -5.88 -29.34
CA LYS A 561 13.68 -6.16 -29.79
C LYS A 561 12.66 -5.17 -29.23
N GLY A 562 12.73 -4.90 -27.92
CA GLY A 562 11.85 -3.93 -27.25
C GLY A 562 12.03 -2.51 -27.79
N PHE A 563 13.29 -2.10 -28.00
CA PHE A 563 13.65 -0.80 -28.57
C PHE A 563 13.07 -0.64 -29.99
N GLU A 564 13.38 -1.59 -30.88
CA GLU A 564 12.91 -1.55 -32.27
C GLU A 564 11.40 -1.61 -32.38
N PHE A 565 10.73 -2.38 -31.50
CA PHE A 565 9.28 -2.43 -31.46
C PHE A 565 8.69 -1.04 -31.21
N ILE A 566 9.11 -0.33 -30.16
CA ILE A 566 8.62 1.03 -29.87
C ILE A 566 8.98 1.99 -30.99
N ARG A 567 10.22 1.95 -31.50
CA ARG A 567 10.69 2.82 -32.59
C ARG A 567 9.78 2.70 -33.82
N ILE A 568 9.45 1.48 -34.24
CA ILE A 568 8.57 1.21 -35.38
C ILE A 568 7.15 1.69 -35.10
N GLN A 569 6.61 1.42 -33.90
CA GLN A 569 5.25 1.83 -33.52
C GLN A 569 5.11 3.35 -33.50
N LEU A 570 6.02 4.07 -32.82
CA LEU A 570 6.00 5.54 -32.79
C LEU A 570 6.20 6.14 -34.18
N SER A 571 7.15 5.63 -34.97
CA SER A 571 7.36 6.08 -36.36
C SER A 571 6.12 5.88 -37.23
N THR A 572 5.35 4.82 -37.00
CA THR A 572 4.12 4.53 -37.77
C THR A 572 3.00 5.45 -37.34
N LEU A 573 2.77 5.58 -36.02
CA LEU A 573 1.71 6.42 -35.46
C LEU A 573 1.85 7.88 -35.88
N PHE A 574 3.06 8.45 -35.78
CA PHE A 574 3.28 9.86 -36.12
C PHE A 574 3.28 10.14 -37.63
N LYS A 575 3.56 9.13 -38.48
CA LYS A 575 3.43 9.27 -39.95
C LYS A 575 1.98 9.22 -40.43
N VAL A 576 1.10 8.47 -39.76
CA VAL A 576 -0.31 8.32 -40.15
C VAL A 576 -1.10 9.62 -39.97
N GLU A 577 -0.80 10.41 -38.94
CA GLU A 577 -1.46 11.71 -38.72
C GLU A 577 -0.98 12.82 -39.67
N ALA A 578 0.31 12.84 -40.02
CA ALA A 578 0.84 13.78 -41.01
C ALA A 578 0.22 13.59 -42.43
N GLY A 579 -0.37 12.43 -42.69
CA GLY A 579 -1.06 12.10 -43.94
C GLY A 579 -2.54 12.45 -44.00
N HIS A 580 -3.15 12.97 -42.92
CA HIS A 580 -4.57 13.32 -42.89
C HIS A 580 -4.90 14.78 -43.29
N GLU A 581 -4.08 15.38 -44.15
CA GLU A 581 -4.48 16.49 -45.03
C GLU A 581 -4.48 16.03 -46.50
N SER A 582 -5.42 15.17 -46.87
CA SER A 582 -5.91 15.05 -48.25
C SER A 582 -7.07 14.06 -48.35
N HIS A 583 -8.28 14.54 -48.10
CA HIS A 583 -9.46 14.16 -48.87
C HIS A 583 -10.54 15.23 -48.82
#